data_AF-A0A7K4MIE0-F1
#
_entry.id   AF-A0A7K4MIE0-F1
#
_cell.length_a   1.000
_cell.length_b   1.000
_cell.length_c   1.000
_cell.angle_alpha   90.00
_cell.angle_beta   90.00
_cell.angle_gamma   90.00
#
_symmetry.space_group_name_H-M   'P 1'
#
loop_
_entity.id
_entity.type
_entity.pdbx_description
1 polymer ?
#
loop_
_entity_poly.entity_id
_entity_poly.type
_entity_poly.pdbx_seq_one_letter_code
_entity_poly.pdbx_strand_id
1 'polypeptide(L)' 'MKSDEKRSHRLNYLLKYYLINPKENDLYQRAKQMGVSDSTAKDYIRTVIIQAKKIYSK' A
#
# COMPACT_ATOMS: atom_id res chain seq x y z
N MET A 1 11.25 -16.09 0.89
CA MET A 1 11.20 -14.68 1.37
C MET A 1 10.70 -14.71 2.80
N LYS A 2 11.39 -14.02 3.71
CA LYS A 2 10.91 -13.82 5.08
C LYS A 2 9.60 -13.03 5.04
N SER A 3 8.75 -13.18 6.05
CA SER A 3 7.44 -12.52 6.12
C SER A 3 7.54 -10.99 5.93
N ASP A 4 8.58 -10.40 6.52
CA ASP A 4 8.83 -8.95 6.47
C ASP A 4 9.25 -8.46 5.08
N GLU A 5 10.05 -9.24 4.35
CA GLU A 5 10.43 -8.93 2.98
C GLU A 5 9.18 -8.88 2.09
N LYS A 6 8.29 -9.88 2.22
CA LYS A 6 7.04 -9.93 1.46
C LYS A 6 6.14 -8.72 1.75
N ARG A 7 6.05 -8.29 3.02
CA ARG A 7 5.29 -7.09 3.41
C ARG A 7 5.91 -5.83 2.79
N SER A 8 7.24 -5.68 2.88
CA SER A 8 7.95 -4.52 2.33
C SER A 8 7.77 -4.39 0.82
N HIS A 9 7.92 -5.49 0.07
CA HIS A 9 7.69 -5.49 -1.38
C HIS A 9 6.26 -5.09 -1.75
N ARG A 10 5.26 -5.60 -1.02
CA ARG A 10 3.84 -5.24 -1.25
C ARG A 10 3.59 -3.76 -0.99
N LEU A 11 4.10 -3.21 0.12
CA LEU A 11 3.95 -1.79 0.44
C LEU A 11 4.62 -0.89 -0.58
N ASN A 12 5.85 -1.21 -1.03
CA ASN A 12 6.55 -0.46 -2.06
C ASN A 12 5.81 -0.47 -3.41
N TYR A 13 5.24 -1.62 -3.79
CA TYR A 13 4.40 -1.72 -4.98
C TYR A 13 3.15 -0.84 -4.86
N LEU A 14 2.43 -0.91 -3.73
CA LEU A 14 1.23 -0.13 -3.49
C LEU A 14 1.51 1.38 -3.45
N LEU A 15 2.65 1.78 -2.88
CA LEU A 15 3.09 3.17 -2.90
C LEU A 15 3.32 3.68 -4.32
N LYS A 16 4.10 2.96 -5.14
CA LYS A 16 4.32 3.32 -6.55
C LYS A 16 3.01 3.46 -7.31
N TYR A 17 2.07 2.55 -7.07
CA TYR A 17 0.75 2.62 -7.68
C TYR A 17 -0.05 3.85 -7.24
N TYR A 18 -0.10 4.12 -5.92
CA TYR A 18 -0.84 5.25 -5.35
C TYR A 18 -0.31 6.62 -5.81
N LEU A 19 1.01 6.75 -5.98
CA LEU A 19 1.63 7.97 -6.49
C LEU A 19 1.23 8.30 -7.94
N ILE A 20 0.86 7.28 -8.73
CA ILE A 20 0.40 7.45 -10.13
C ILE A 20 -1.12 7.64 -10.17
N ASN A 21 -1.86 6.91 -9.35
CA ASN A 21 -3.32 6.95 -9.27
C ASN A 21 -3.76 7.05 -7.80
N PRO A 22 -3.94 8.27 -7.25
CA PRO A 22 -4.22 8.49 -5.83
C PRO A 22 -5.68 8.19 -5.49
N LYS A 23 -6.15 6.99 -5.80
CA LYS A 23 -7.50 6.50 -5.50
C LYS A 23 -7.43 5.42 -4.44
N GLU A 24 -7.94 5.72 -3.25
CA GLU A 24 -7.90 4.80 -2.11
C GLU A 24 -8.67 3.50 -2.37
N ASN A 25 -9.80 3.57 -3.08
CA ASN A 25 -10.59 2.38 -3.42
C ASN A 25 -9.80 1.43 -4.33
N ASP A 26 -9.12 1.95 -5.36
CA ASP A 26 -8.29 1.16 -6.26
C ASP A 26 -7.09 0.55 -5.51
N LEU A 27 -6.51 1.32 -4.59
CA LEU A 27 -5.44 0.85 -3.70
C LEU A 27 -5.91 -0.30 -2.80
N TYR A 28 -7.13 -0.21 -2.26
CA TYR A 28 -7.76 -1.29 -1.47
C TYR A 28 -7.97 -2.55 -2.30
N GLN A 29 -8.52 -2.42 -3.51
CA GLN A 29 -8.73 -3.55 -4.40
C GLN A 29 -7.41 -4.24 -4.74
N ARG A 30 -6.34 -3.48 -5.03
CA ARG A 30 -5.01 -4.05 -5.26
C ARG A 30 -4.44 -4.75 -4.03
N ALA A 31 -4.60 -4.17 -2.84
CA ALA A 31 -4.17 -4.84 -1.61
C ALA A 31 -4.91 -6.17 -1.41
N LYS A 32 -6.23 -6.20 -1.65
CA LYS A 32 -7.05 -7.41 -1.57
C LYS A 32 -6.62 -8.50 -2.56
N GLN A 33 -6.27 -8.12 -3.78
CA GLN A 33 -5.74 -9.04 -4.80
C GLN A 33 -4.43 -9.72 -4.40
N MET A 34 -3.70 -9.19 -3.40
CA MET A 34 -2.50 -9.83 -2.85
C MET A 34 -2.81 -10.99 -1.87
N GLY A 35 -4.08 -11.32 -1.65
CA GLY A 35 -4.51 -12.40 -0.76
C GLY A 35 -4.33 -12.05 0.71
N VAL A 36 -4.50 -10.79 1.10
CA VAL A 36 -4.45 -10.35 2.50
C VAL A 36 -5.86 -10.17 3.09
N SER A 37 -5.95 -10.23 4.43
CA SER A 37 -7.19 -9.93 5.15
C SER A 37 -7.59 -8.47 4.98
N ASP A 38 -8.86 -8.15 5.25
CA ASP A 38 -9.35 -6.77 5.17
C ASP A 38 -8.64 -5.85 6.15
N SER A 39 -8.31 -6.35 7.35
CA SER A 39 -7.54 -5.61 8.34
C SER A 39 -6.14 -5.27 7.82
N THR A 40 -5.44 -6.23 7.21
CA THR A 40 -4.13 -5.99 6.60
C THR A 40 -4.22 -5.04 5.39
N ALA A 41 -5.25 -5.16 4.56
CA ALA A 41 -5.46 -4.26 3.44
C ALA A 41 -5.67 -2.80 3.90
N LYS A 42 -6.50 -2.60 4.93
CA LYS A 42 -6.70 -1.27 5.56
C LYS A 42 -5.39 -0.73 6.14
N ASP A 43 -4.60 -1.58 6.77
CA ASP A 43 -3.30 -1.19 7.34
C ASP A 43 -2.28 -0.78 6.27
N TYR A 44 -2.26 -1.51 5.15
CA TYR A 44 -1.42 -1.17 3.99
C TYR A 44 -1.81 0.18 3.39
N ILE A 45 -3.11 0.45 3.23
CA ILE A 45 -3.58 1.74 2.72
C ILE A 45 -3.13 2.89 3.62
N ARG A 46 -3.36 2.79 4.94
CA ARG A 46 -2.90 3.83 5.88
C ARG A 46 -1.40 4.08 5.75
N THR A 47 -0.62 2.99 5.70
CA THR A 47 0.83 3.06 5.56
C THR A 47 1.24 3.79 4.28
N VAL A 48 0.62 3.44 3.15
CA VAL A 48 0.90 4.04 1.84
C VAL A 48 0.52 5.52 1.80
N ILE A 49 -0.66 5.89 2.33
CA ILE A 49 -1.10 7.29 2.38
C ILE A 49 -0.14 8.14 3.21
N ILE A 50 0.32 7.64 4.37
CA ILE A 50 1.29 8.36 5.21
C ILE A 50 2.62 8.54 4.46
N GLN A 51 3.10 7.50 3.78
CA GLN A 51 4.34 7.58 2.99
C GLN A 51 4.20 8.57 1.82
N ALA A 52 3.08 8.52 1.09
CA ALA A 52 2.81 9.45 -0.01
C ALA A 52 2.76 10.91 0.48
N LYS A 53 2.07 11.18 1.59
CA LYS A 53 2.04 12.52 2.21
C LYS A 53 3.45 13.02 2.54
N LYS A 54 4.31 12.18 3.12
CA LYS A 54 5.71 12.54 3.40
C LYS A 54 6.51 12.87 2.15
N ILE A 55 6.21 12.24 1.01
CA ILE A 55 6.86 12.53 -0.28
C ILE A 55 6.38 13.88 -0.83
N TYR A 56 5.07 14.17 -0.77
CA TYR A 56 4.51 15.43 -1.26
C TYR A 56 4.78 16.64 -0.35
N SER A 57 5.01 16.41 0.94
CA SER A 57 5.37 17.47 1.89
C SER A 57 6.87 17.80 1.89
N LYS A 58 7.64 17.25 0.94
CA LYS A 58 9.08 17.48 0.78
C LYS A 58 9.34 18.33 -0.46
#